data_AF-A0A8H6SET0-F1
#
_entry.id   AF-A0A8H6SET0-F1
#
_cell.length_a   1.000
_cell.length_b   1.000
_cell.length_c   1.000
_cell.angle_alpha   90.00
_cell.angle_beta   90.00
_cell.angle_gamma   90.00
#
_symmetry.space_group_name_H-M   'P 1'
#
loop_
_entity.id
_entity.type
_entity.pdbx_description
1 polymer ?
#
loop_
_entity_poly.entity_id
_entity_poly.type
_entity_poly.pdbx_seq_one_letter_code
_entity_poly.pdbx_strand_id
1 'polypeptide(L)'
;MSSSSNLPLRHEYLLLRTSPPSDVLKIRQALQESLTQSFGLTASDSQVDVLWVGQEEDKETYGRCVLRLASGPDASRIRAAIAASAAAPRMEIVRSSAFLPSLLATNDDLT
;
A
#
# COMPACT_ATOMS: atom_id res chain seq x y z
N MET A 1 13.48 8.69 -32.91
CA MET A 1 13.74 9.07 -31.50
C MET A 1 12.39 9.07 -30.79
N SER A 2 12.03 7.96 -30.16
CA SER A 2 10.73 7.82 -29.49
C SER A 2 10.76 8.63 -28.20
N SER A 3 10.07 9.77 -28.19
CA SER A 3 9.89 10.60 -27.00
C SER A 3 9.00 9.84 -26.02
N SER A 4 9.62 9.23 -25.00
CA SER A 4 8.91 8.67 -23.84
C SER A 4 8.21 9.83 -23.14
N SER A 5 6.93 10.05 -23.44
CA SER A 5 6.10 10.99 -22.70
C SER A 5 5.95 10.42 -21.29
N ASN A 6 6.81 10.84 -20.36
CA ASN A 6 6.61 10.59 -18.94
C ASN A 6 5.32 11.32 -18.55
N LEU A 7 4.21 10.57 -18.54
CA LEU A 7 2.99 11.02 -17.88
C LEU A 7 3.37 11.36 -16.44
N PRO A 8 2.96 12.51 -15.91
CA PRO A 8 3.22 12.82 -14.51
C PRO A 8 2.56 11.72 -13.68
N LEU A 9 3.39 10.89 -13.04
CA LEU A 9 2.93 9.85 -12.12
C LEU A 9 2.33 10.57 -10.93
N ARG A 10 1.01 10.73 -10.94
CA ARG A 10 0.25 11.37 -9.85
C ARG A 10 -0.01 10.39 -8.70
N HIS A 11 0.04 9.09 -8.99
CA HIS A 11 -0.27 8.07 -8.03
C HIS A 11 0.76 6.95 -8.04
N GLU A 12 0.90 6.34 -6.87
CA GLU A 12 1.62 5.10 -6.66
C GLU A 12 0.67 4.07 -6.07
N TYR A 13 0.85 2.82 -6.46
CA TYR A 13 0.07 1.69 -5.99
C TYR A 13 0.95 0.77 -5.15
N LEU A 14 0.45 0.37 -3.99
CA LEU A 14 1.10 -0.60 -3.12
C LEU A 14 0.23 -1.85 -3.00
N LEU A 15 0.84 -3.01 -3.19
CA LEU A 15 0.25 -4.28 -2.79
C LEU A 15 0.76 -4.62 -1.40
N LEU A 16 -0.16 -4.72 -0.45
CA LEU A 16 0.12 -5.07 0.93
C LEU A 16 -0.34 -6.49 1.25
N ARG A 17 0.37 -7.12 2.18
CA ARG A 17 -0.09 -8.28 2.95
C ARG A 17 -0.52 -7.81 4.33
N THR A 18 -1.64 -8.34 4.84
CA THR A 18 -2.17 -8.02 6.16
C THR A 18 -2.26 -9.27 7.02
N SER A 19 -1.86 -9.17 8.29
CA SER A 19 -1.91 -10.27 9.25
C SER A 19 -2.46 -9.74 10.58
N PRO A 20 -3.63 -10.21 11.05
CA PRO A 20 -4.56 -11.13 10.38
C PRO A 20 -5.27 -10.48 9.18
N PRO A 21 -5.98 -11.27 8.33
CA PRO A 21 -6.85 -10.73 7.29
C PRO A 21 -7.85 -9.74 7.89
N SER A 22 -7.99 -8.57 7.28
CA SER A 22 -8.75 -7.46 7.88
C SER A 22 -9.58 -6.73 6.84
N ASP A 23 -10.68 -6.15 7.31
CA ASP A 23 -11.55 -5.33 6.48
C ASP A 23 -10.92 -3.96 6.16
N VAL A 24 -11.56 -3.26 5.23
CA VAL A 24 -11.12 -1.97 4.74
C VAL A 24 -11.05 -0.89 5.84
N LEU A 25 -11.93 -0.97 6.85
CA LEU A 25 -11.99 0.03 7.93
C LEU A 25 -10.83 -0.16 8.90
N LYS A 26 -10.55 -1.40 9.32
CA LYS A 26 -9.41 -1.74 10.18
C LYS A 26 -8.08 -1.41 9.53
N ILE A 27 -7.93 -1.66 8.23
CA ILE A 27 -6.72 -1.30 7.47
C ILE A 27 -6.53 0.23 7.47
N ARG A 28 -7.58 1.00 7.20
CA ARG A 28 -7.51 2.47 7.23
C ARG A 28 -7.16 2.99 8.61
N GLN A 29 -7.82 2.48 9.65
CA GLN A 29 -7.56 2.87 11.03
C GLN A 29 -6.10 2.58 11.41
N ALA A 30 -5.61 1.36 11.18
CA ALA A 30 -4.23 0.99 11.49
C ALA A 30 -3.22 1.85 10.73
N LEU A 31 -3.50 2.19 9.47
CA LEU A 31 -2.65 3.09 8.70
C LEU A 31 -2.62 4.52 9.25
N GLN A 32 -3.78 5.06 9.62
CA GLN A 32 -3.90 6.38 10.24
C GLN A 32 -3.18 6.44 11.60
N GLU A 33 -3.33 5.40 12.42
CA GLU A 33 -2.61 5.26 13.69
C GLU A 33 -1.09 5.23 13.46
N SER A 34 -0.64 4.45 12.47
CA SER A 34 0.78 4.33 12.12
C SER A 34 1.39 5.65 11.62
N LEU A 35 0.65 6.37 10.78
CA LEU A 35 1.05 7.70 10.29
C LEU A 35 1.09 8.72 11.44
N THR A 36 0.09 8.71 12.31
CA THR A 36 0.03 9.60 13.47
C THR A 36 1.18 9.31 14.44
N GLN A 37 1.49 8.04 14.69
CA GLN A 37 2.59 7.63 15.55
C GLN A 37 3.96 8.02 14.97
N SER A 38 4.14 7.89 13.65
CA SER A 38 5.44 8.12 13.00
C SER A 38 5.71 9.60 12.69
N PHE A 39 4.67 10.36 12.33
CA PHE A 39 4.82 11.70 11.74
C PHE A 39 3.88 12.75 12.33
N GLY A 40 3.04 12.40 13.31
CA GLY A 40 2.07 13.30 13.93
C GLY A 40 0.83 13.57 13.08
N LEU A 41 -0.07 14.39 13.62
CA LEU A 41 -1.44 14.62 13.09
C LEU A 41 -1.46 15.35 11.73
N THR A 42 -0.44 16.14 11.40
CA THR A 42 -0.38 16.87 10.12
C THR A 42 -0.07 15.95 8.94
N ALA A 43 0.60 14.82 9.18
CA ALA A 43 0.89 13.83 8.14
C ALA A 43 -0.19 12.73 8.05
N SER A 44 -1.07 12.60 9.05
CA SER A 44 -2.13 11.60 9.05
C SER A 44 -3.28 11.89 8.07
N ASP A 45 -3.36 13.10 7.52
CA ASP A 45 -4.32 13.49 6.47
C ASP A 45 -3.80 13.20 5.04
N SER A 46 -2.76 12.36 4.92
CA SER A 46 -2.26 11.93 3.61
C SER A 46 -3.37 11.19 2.84
N GLN A 47 -3.55 11.55 1.57
CA GLN A 47 -4.58 10.94 0.72
C GLN A 47 -4.21 9.48 0.40
N VAL A 48 -4.94 8.55 0.99
CA VAL A 48 -4.82 7.09 0.78
C VAL A 48 -6.18 6.51 0.41
N ASP A 49 -6.26 5.89 -0.75
CA ASP A 49 -7.41 5.11 -1.15
C ASP A 49 -7.12 3.61 -1.03
N VAL A 50 -8.04 2.86 -0.41
CA VAL A 50 -8.02 1.39 -0.47
C VAL A 50 -8.83 0.96 -1.68
N LEU A 51 -8.16 0.44 -2.70
CA LEU A 51 -8.80 0.05 -3.95
C LEU A 51 -9.41 -1.35 -3.89
N TRP A 52 -8.78 -2.26 -3.14
CA TRP A 52 -9.21 -3.65 -3.06
C TRP A 52 -8.70 -4.30 -1.79
N VAL A 53 -9.49 -5.23 -1.24
CA VAL A 53 -9.11 -6.10 -0.13
C VAL A 53 -9.55 -7.52 -0.47
N GLY A 54 -8.70 -8.48 -0.21
CA GLY A 54 -8.99 -9.90 -0.39
C GLY A 54 -8.21 -10.76 0.58
N GLN A 55 -8.30 -12.07 0.38
CA GLN A 55 -7.62 -13.07 1.19
C GLN A 55 -6.56 -13.77 0.35
N GLU A 56 -5.48 -14.21 0.99
CA GLU A 56 -4.59 -15.20 0.38
C GLU A 56 -5.23 -16.60 0.41
N GLU A 57 -4.60 -17.57 -0.26
CA GLU A 57 -5.04 -18.97 -0.20
C GLU A 57 -5.05 -19.50 1.24
N ASP A 58 -4.12 -19.04 2.09
CA ASP A 58 -4.13 -19.27 3.53
C ASP A 58 -5.06 -18.27 4.25
N LYS A 59 -6.36 -18.51 4.10
CA LYS A 59 -7.46 -17.59 4.43
C LYS A 59 -7.55 -17.17 5.90
N GLU A 60 -6.91 -17.91 6.81
CA GLU A 60 -6.94 -17.60 8.24
C GLU A 60 -5.74 -16.76 8.69
N THR A 61 -4.63 -16.82 7.95
CA THR A 61 -3.38 -16.19 8.37
C THR A 61 -3.15 -14.85 7.69
N TYR A 62 -3.42 -14.74 6.38
CA TYR A 62 -3.00 -13.58 5.58
C TYR A 62 -4.09 -13.03 4.64
N GLY A 63 -4.21 -11.70 4.65
CA GLY A 63 -5.00 -10.94 3.69
C GLY A 63 -4.13 -10.19 2.68
N ARG A 64 -4.75 -9.71 1.60
CA ARG A 64 -4.15 -8.82 0.61
C ARG A 64 -4.93 -7.52 0.52
N CYS A 65 -4.22 -6.44 0.26
CA CYS A 65 -4.84 -5.13 0.08
C CYS A 65 -4.08 -4.34 -0.98
N VAL A 66 -4.79 -3.59 -1.83
CA VAL A 66 -4.18 -2.65 -2.77
C VAL A 66 -4.49 -1.23 -2.31
N LEU A 67 -3.44 -0.44 -2.10
CA LEU A 67 -3.54 0.98 -1.81
C LEU A 67 -3.16 1.81 -3.03
N ARG A 68 -3.81 2.96 -3.17
CA ARG A 68 -3.39 4.05 -4.07
C ARG A 68 -3.03 5.27 -3.23
N LEU A 69 -1.85 5.80 -3.48
CA LEU A 69 -1.26 6.93 -2.77
C LEU A 69 -0.96 8.05 -3.75
N ALA A 70 -1.01 9.29 -3.29
CA ALA A 70 -0.44 10.41 -4.03
C ALA A 70 1.09 10.24 -4.17
N SER A 71 1.62 10.41 -5.37
CA SER A 71 3.07 10.36 -5.61
C SER A 71 3.78 11.53 -4.94
N GLY A 72 5.04 11.31 -4.51
CA GLY A 72 5.89 12.34 -3.91
C GLY A 72 6.24 12.04 -2.45
N PRO A 73 6.40 13.07 -1.59
CA PRO A 73 6.88 12.88 -0.22
C PRO A 73 5.92 12.05 0.64
N ASP A 74 4.62 12.11 0.38
CA ASP A 74 3.62 11.39 1.16
C ASP A 74 3.69 9.88 0.93
N ALA A 75 3.94 9.43 -0.31
CA ALA A 75 4.21 8.01 -0.58
C ALA A 75 5.38 7.47 0.25
N SER A 76 6.45 8.26 0.39
CA SER A 76 7.62 7.87 1.20
C SER A 76 7.29 7.79 2.69
N ARG A 77 6.50 8.74 3.21
CA ARG A 77 6.02 8.72 4.60
C ARG A 77 5.12 7.53 4.86
N ILE A 78 4.19 7.23 3.96
CA ILE A 78 3.27 6.10 4.09
C ILE A 78 4.04 4.79 4.11
N ARG A 79 5.01 4.60 3.21
CA ARG A 79 5.86 3.40 3.22
C ARG A 79 6.64 3.28 4.54
N ALA A 80 7.22 4.38 5.03
CA ALA A 80 7.96 4.40 6.29
C ALA A 80 7.04 4.10 7.49
N ALA A 81 5.85 4.67 7.53
CA ALA A 81 4.86 4.42 8.59
C ALA A 81 4.40 2.97 8.59
N ILE A 82 4.14 2.37 7.41
CA ILE A 82 3.81 0.94 7.31
C ILE A 82 4.97 0.08 7.82
N ALA A 83 6.20 0.38 7.41
CA ALA A 83 7.38 -0.38 7.82
C ALA A 83 7.67 -0.28 9.34
N ALA A 84 7.39 0.87 9.95
CA ALA A 84 7.58 1.10 11.38
C ALA A 84 6.38 0.65 12.24
N SER A 85 5.24 0.34 11.61
CA SER A 85 4.00 0.04 12.33
C SER A 85 4.10 -1.27 13.10
N ALA A 86 3.71 -1.21 14.38
CA ALA A 86 3.39 -2.37 15.20
C ALA A 86 1.87 -2.51 15.44
N ALA A 87 1.05 -1.71 14.76
CA ALA A 87 -0.40 -1.74 14.90
C ALA A 87 -1.00 -3.02 14.31
N ALA A 88 -2.21 -3.38 14.77
CA ALA A 88 -2.97 -4.50 14.23
C ALA A 88 -4.05 -3.99 13.25
N PRO A 89 -4.18 -4.57 12.05
CA PRO A 89 -3.38 -5.65 11.49
C PRO A 89 -1.96 -5.24 11.11
N ARG A 90 -1.01 -6.17 11.22
CA ARG A 90 0.36 -5.98 10.74
C ARG A 90 0.33 -5.90 9.21
N MET A 91 0.87 -4.82 8.66
CA MET A 91 0.90 -4.54 7.24
C MET A 91 2.33 -4.70 6.71
N GLU A 92 2.46 -5.41 5.59
CA GLU A 92 3.75 -5.61 4.91
C GLU A 92 3.63 -5.21 3.45
N ILE A 93 4.57 -4.41 2.95
CA ILE A 93 4.61 -4.05 1.53
C ILE A 93 5.20 -5.21 0.75
N VAL A 94 4.43 -5.72 -0.21
CA VAL A 94 4.84 -6.87 -1.04
C VAL A 94 5.36 -6.38 -2.38
N ARG A 95 4.68 -5.39 -2.97
CA ARG A 95 5.11 -4.73 -4.21
C ARG A 95 4.68 -3.28 -4.22
N SER A 96 5.39 -2.48 -5.01
CA SER A 96 5.00 -1.13 -5.38
C SER A 96 5.09 -0.95 -6.89
N SER A 97 4.23 -0.10 -7.44
CA SER A 97 4.25 0.27 -8.85
C SER A 97 3.61 1.61 -9.06
N ALA A 98 4.09 2.37 -10.05
CA ALA A 98 3.42 3.59 -10.50
C ALA A 98 2.26 3.31 -11.48
N PHE A 99 2.08 2.05 -11.88
CA PHE A 99 1.04 1.60 -12.82
C PHE A 99 0.35 0.35 -12.27
N LEU A 100 -0.97 0.42 -12.06
CA LEU A 100 -1.72 -0.64 -11.39
C LEU A 100 -1.64 -2.02 -12.11
N PRO A 101 -1.74 -2.12 -13.46
CA PRO A 101 -1.62 -3.41 -14.13
C PRO A 101 -0.29 -4.14 -13.89
N SER A 102 0.83 -3.42 -13.79
CA SER A 102 2.13 -4.06 -13.50
C SER A 102 2.27 -4.49 -12.05
N LEU A 103 1.43 -4.00 -11.14
CA LEU A 103 1.38 -4.49 -9.76
C LEU A 103 0.86 -5.94 -9.69
N LEU A 104 -0.03 -6.31 -10.62
CA LEU A 104 -0.71 -7.60 -10.69
C LEU A 104 -0.01 -8.60 -11.61
N ALA A 105 0.91 -8.14 -12.47
CA ALA A 105 1.71 -9.02 -13.30
C ALA A 105 2.57 -9.92 -12.40
N THR A 106 2.26 -11.20 -12.33
CA THR A 106 3.08 -12.20 -11.65
C THR A 106 4.31 -12.43 -12.52
N ASN A 107 5.52 -12.32 -11.96
CA ASN A 107 6.75 -12.69 -12.67
C ASN A 107 6.90 -14.24 -12.71
N ASP A 108 5.84 -14.96 -13.05
CA ASP A 108 5.82 -16.44 -13.08
C ASP A 108 6.30 -17.03 -14.41
N ASP A 109 6.63 -16.20 -15.41
CA ASP A 109 6.97 -16.66 -16.77
C ASP A 109 8.47 -16.92 -17.05
N LEU A 110 9.30 -17.08 -16.01
CA LEU A 110 10.74 -17.38 -16.20
C LEU A 110 11.28 -18.41 -15.19
N THR A 111 10.81 -19.66 -15.29
CA THR A 111 11.57 -20.87 -14.94
C THR A 111 11.08 -22.07 -15.74
#